data_AF-A0A8J6IX46-F1
#
_entry.id   AF-A0A8J6IX46-F1
#
_cell.length_a   1.000
_cell.length_b   1.000
_cell.length_c   1.000
_cell.angle_alpha   90.00
_cell.angle_beta   90.00
_cell.angle_gamma   90.00
#
_symmetry.space_group_name_H-M   'P 1'
#
loop_
_entity.id
_entity.type
_entity.pdbx_description
1 polymer ?
#
loop_
_entity_poly.entity_id
_entity_poly.type
_entity_poly.pdbx_seq_one_letter_code
_entity_poly.pdbx_strand_id
1 'polypeptide(L)'
;MKFKSGTILMYECSGPEYSKLRQIFAMLRLRMRPVTPDKYHLTLAELADGKGDPLEDASDVKPVPERMLVFCGLNQVLLAQVLEVIRLAKLPPIPMKAVLTMNNLQWNTMQLYEELCREREAVQAQQNGQAPAEAGGEENAEAEAPKTEETKPEEPKTEETPEEKA
;
A
#
# COMPACT_ATOMS: atom_id res chain seq x y z
N MET A 1 16.40 -21.00 14.23
CA MET A 1 16.50 -19.68 14.90
C MET A 1 15.60 -19.67 16.13
N LYS A 2 16.12 -19.34 17.32
CA LYS A 2 15.29 -19.12 18.53
C LYS A 2 15.16 -17.62 18.74
N PHE A 3 14.05 -17.02 18.31
CA PHE A 3 13.71 -15.65 18.70
C PHE A 3 13.41 -15.66 20.19
N LYS A 4 14.31 -15.08 21.00
CA LYS A 4 14.18 -15.05 22.47
C LYS A 4 13.03 -14.15 22.94
N SER A 5 12.49 -13.29 22.06
CA SER A 5 11.30 -12.44 22.26
C SER A 5 10.82 -11.94 20.90
N GLY A 6 9.50 -11.72 20.73
CA GLY A 6 8.97 -11.12 19.49
C GLY A 6 9.55 -9.73 19.23
N THR A 7 9.99 -9.49 18.00
CA THR A 7 10.60 -8.23 17.56
C THR A 7 9.82 -7.64 16.40
N ILE A 8 9.67 -6.32 16.38
CA ILE A 8 9.02 -5.57 15.31
C ILE A 8 10.05 -4.64 14.67
N LEU A 9 10.30 -4.83 13.37
CA LEU A 9 11.05 -3.87 12.58
C LEU A 9 10.10 -2.77 12.12
N MET A 10 10.50 -1.51 12.30
CA MET A 10 9.68 -0.33 12.07
C MET A 10 10.35 0.59 11.06
N TYR A 11 9.71 0.81 9.91
CA TYR A 11 10.17 1.68 8.85
C TYR A 11 9.25 2.90 8.77
N GLU A 12 9.81 4.11 8.84
CA GLU A 12 9.05 5.38 8.76
C GLU A 12 7.89 5.49 9.80
N CYS A 13 7.99 4.75 10.91
CA CYS A 13 7.00 4.70 12.00
C CYS A 13 7.54 5.30 13.33
N SER A 14 8.55 6.16 13.25
CA SER A 14 9.21 6.76 14.42
C SER A 14 8.59 8.08 14.89
N GLY A 15 7.72 8.70 14.08
CA GLY A 15 7.07 9.97 14.39
C GLY A 15 6.16 9.95 15.64
N PRO A 16 5.78 11.13 16.17
CA PRO A 16 4.89 11.25 17.33
C PRO A 16 3.49 10.66 17.08
N GLU A 17 3.02 10.64 15.83
CA GLU A 17 1.74 10.05 15.43
C GLU A 17 1.67 8.54 15.67
N TYR A 18 2.82 7.87 15.78
CA TYR A 18 2.94 6.44 16.12
C TYR A 18 3.19 6.17 17.60
N SER A 19 3.01 7.16 18.49
CA SER A 19 3.22 6.96 19.93
C SER A 19 2.31 5.86 20.52
N LYS A 20 1.05 5.81 20.07
CA LYS A 20 0.11 4.73 20.45
C LYS A 20 0.58 3.36 19.96
N LEU A 21 1.14 3.28 18.74
CA LEU A 21 1.71 2.05 18.20
C LEU A 21 2.85 1.53 19.09
N ARG A 22 3.77 2.43 19.47
CA ARG A 22 4.87 2.08 20.39
C ARG A 22 4.35 1.66 21.76
N GLN A 23 3.31 2.32 22.27
CA GLN A 23 2.68 1.94 23.53
C GLN A 23 2.07 0.53 23.46
N ILE A 24 1.37 0.19 22.37
CA ILE A 24 0.82 -1.15 22.13
C ILE A 24 1.93 -2.19 22.16
N PHE A 25 3.01 -1.97 21.41
CA PHE A 25 4.15 -2.89 21.39
C PHE A 25 4.82 -3.03 22.76
N ALA A 26 4.97 -1.93 23.50
CA ALA A 26 5.51 -1.95 24.85
C ALA A 26 4.60 -2.74 25.83
N MET A 27 3.28 -2.54 25.78
CA MET A 27 2.31 -3.29 26.61
C MET A 27 2.35 -4.79 26.30
N LEU A 28 2.56 -5.17 25.04
CA LEU A 28 2.69 -6.55 24.60
C LEU A 28 4.11 -7.13 24.77
N ARG A 29 5.02 -6.36 25.41
CA ARG A 29 6.43 -6.74 25.66
C ARG A 29 7.20 -7.12 24.39
N LEU A 30 6.83 -6.50 23.26
CA LEU A 30 7.51 -6.64 21.99
C LEU A 30 8.72 -5.72 21.91
N ARG A 31 9.81 -6.21 21.33
CA ARG A 31 10.99 -5.39 21.04
C ARG A 31 10.72 -4.56 19.80
N MET A 32 10.94 -3.26 19.89
CA MET A 32 10.80 -2.35 18.74
C MET A 32 12.19 -2.03 18.20
N ARG A 33 12.34 -2.10 16.88
CA ARG A 33 13.57 -1.70 16.20
C ARG A 33 13.25 -0.76 15.04
N PRO A 34 13.53 0.54 15.18
CA PRO A 34 13.49 1.43 14.03
C PRO A 34 14.60 1.03 13.05
N VAL A 35 14.25 0.91 11.77
CA VAL A 35 15.18 0.64 10.69
C VAL A 35 15.31 1.91 9.85
N THR A 36 16.53 2.40 9.74
CA THR A 36 16.90 3.60 9.01
C THR A 36 17.57 3.22 7.68
N PRO A 37 17.62 4.12 6.68
CA PRO A 37 18.13 3.81 5.35
C PRO A 37 19.56 3.25 5.32
N ASP A 38 20.42 3.67 6.25
CA ASP A 38 21.79 3.16 6.45
C ASP A 38 21.85 1.66 6.75
N LYS A 39 20.73 1.05 7.16
CA LYS A 39 20.63 -0.39 7.49
C LYS A 39 19.86 -1.20 6.46
N TYR A 40 19.44 -0.61 5.36
CA TYR A 40 18.63 -1.32 4.36
C TYR A 40 19.39 -2.41 3.62
N HIS A 41 20.72 -2.36 3.64
CA HIS A 41 21.61 -3.37 3.08
C HIS A 41 21.67 -4.66 3.91
N LEU A 42 21.32 -4.59 5.20
CA LEU A 42 21.33 -5.74 6.11
C LEU A 42 20.17 -6.68 5.80
N THR A 43 20.38 -7.96 6.07
CA THR A 43 19.32 -8.95 5.95
C THR A 43 18.25 -8.75 7.03
N LEU A 44 17.01 -9.15 6.75
CA LEU A 44 15.94 -9.09 7.73
C LEU A 44 16.27 -9.91 9.00
N ALA A 45 17.03 -11.00 8.86
CA ALA A 45 17.52 -11.77 9.99
C ALA A 45 18.49 -10.97 10.88
N GLU A 46 19.45 -10.25 10.29
CA GLU A 46 20.39 -9.41 11.03
C GLU A 46 19.67 -8.27 11.74
N LEU A 47 18.73 -7.60 11.06
CA LEU A 47 17.88 -6.57 11.65
C LEU A 47 17.04 -7.13 12.81
N ALA A 48 16.47 -8.32 12.64
CA ALA A 48 15.68 -9.03 13.65
C ALA A 48 16.53 -9.56 14.83
N ASP A 49 17.84 -9.69 14.66
CA ASP A 49 18.79 -9.96 15.75
C ASP A 49 19.37 -8.67 16.35
N GLY A 50 19.31 -7.54 15.63
CA GLY A 50 19.91 -6.27 16.02
C GLY A 50 21.41 -6.25 15.78
N LYS A 51 21.84 -6.98 14.75
CA LYS A 51 23.21 -7.05 14.25
C LYS A 51 23.35 -6.18 13.00
N GLY A 52 24.60 -6.01 12.59
CA GLY A 52 24.96 -5.26 11.39
C GLY A 52 25.24 -3.81 11.69
N ASP A 53 26.36 -3.34 11.16
CA ASP A 53 26.79 -1.96 11.27
C ASP A 53 26.03 -1.08 10.27
N PRO A 54 25.73 0.17 10.63
CA PRO A 54 25.17 1.12 9.68
C PRO A 54 26.18 1.42 8.58
N LEU A 55 25.68 1.69 7.37
CA LEU A 55 26.53 2.13 6.27
C LEU A 55 27.15 3.50 6.61
N GLU A 56 28.46 3.65 6.36
CA GLU A 56 29.18 4.91 6.64
C GLU A 56 28.64 6.07 5.79
N ASP A 57 28.24 5.79 4.55
CA ASP A 57 27.58 6.73 3.66
C ASP A 57 26.28 6.13 3.11
N ALA A 58 25.15 6.62 3.62
CA ALA A 58 23.81 6.25 3.17
C ALA A 58 23.10 7.41 2.45
N SER A 59 23.84 8.44 2.02
CA SER A 59 23.26 9.63 1.39
C SER A 59 22.51 9.30 0.08
N ASP A 60 23.00 8.32 -0.67
CA ASP A 60 22.38 7.82 -1.91
C ASP A 60 21.24 6.82 -1.66
N VAL A 61 21.09 6.31 -0.44
CA VAL A 61 20.07 5.30 -0.13
C VAL A 61 18.73 5.98 0.11
N LYS A 62 17.86 5.90 -0.90
CA LYS A 62 16.50 6.44 -0.79
C LYS A 62 15.70 5.67 0.28
N PRO A 63 14.99 6.36 1.19
CA PRO A 63 14.07 5.70 2.12
C PRO A 63 12.95 4.97 1.36
N VAL A 64 12.44 3.88 1.95
CA VAL A 64 11.22 3.26 1.45
C VAL A 64 10.10 4.30 1.45
N PRO A 65 9.33 4.43 0.35
CA PRO A 65 8.37 5.52 0.21
C PRO A 65 7.14 5.33 1.10
N GLU A 66 6.91 4.11 1.59
CA GLU A 66 5.75 3.76 2.40
C GLU A 66 6.14 3.14 3.74
N ARG A 67 5.27 3.34 4.72
CA ARG A 67 5.46 2.86 6.08
C ARG A 67 5.27 1.36 6.15
N MET A 68 6.21 0.69 6.81
CA MET A 68 6.27 -0.76 6.85
C MET A 68 6.54 -1.30 8.26
N LEU A 69 5.88 -2.42 8.59
CA LEU A 69 6.14 -3.22 9.79
C LEU A 69 6.51 -4.65 9.40
N VAL A 70 7.55 -5.18 10.04
CA VAL A 70 7.93 -6.59 9.92
C VAL A 70 7.84 -7.27 11.27
N PHE A 71 7.02 -8.32 11.36
CA PHE A 71 6.78 -9.11 12.57
C PHE A 71 7.76 -10.29 12.63
N CYS A 72 8.68 -10.27 13.59
CA CYS A 72 9.76 -11.25 13.70
C CYS A 72 9.59 -12.13 14.94
N GLY A 73 9.38 -13.43 14.73
CA GLY A 73 9.34 -14.40 15.83
C GLY A 73 8.10 -14.30 16.73
N LEU A 74 6.99 -13.74 16.20
CA LEU A 74 5.69 -13.77 16.87
C LEU A 74 5.01 -15.11 16.56
N ASN A 75 4.35 -15.70 17.56
CA ASN A 75 3.44 -16.81 17.31
C ASN A 75 2.12 -16.30 16.70
N GLN A 76 1.33 -17.19 16.11
CA GLN A 76 0.09 -16.83 15.40
C GLN A 76 -0.91 -16.09 16.29
N VAL A 77 -1.04 -16.49 17.56
CA VAL A 77 -2.00 -15.89 18.51
C VAL A 77 -1.60 -14.44 18.82
N LEU A 78 -0.32 -14.22 19.12
CA LEU A 78 0.21 -12.89 19.42
C LEU A 78 0.20 -12.00 18.17
N LEU A 79 0.53 -12.54 17.00
CA LEU A 79 0.44 -11.80 15.74
C LEU A 79 -0.99 -11.32 15.48
N ALA A 80 -1.98 -12.21 15.59
CA ALA A 80 -3.39 -11.85 15.42
C ALA A 80 -3.84 -10.78 16.43
N GLN A 81 -3.46 -10.94 17.70
CA GLN A 81 -3.73 -9.95 18.74
C GLN A 81 -3.12 -8.58 18.41
N VAL A 82 -1.86 -8.54 17.98
CA VAL A 82 -1.19 -7.29 17.59
C VAL A 82 -1.91 -6.61 16.44
N LEU A 83 -2.24 -7.36 15.38
CA LEU A 83 -2.94 -6.83 14.22
C LEU A 83 -4.31 -6.27 14.58
N GLU A 84 -5.05 -6.97 15.45
CA GLU A 84 -6.37 -6.52 15.90
C GLU A 84 -6.29 -5.25 16.75
N VAL A 85 -5.34 -5.18 17.68
CA VAL A 85 -5.14 -3.98 18.50
C VAL A 85 -4.72 -2.79 17.63
N ILE A 86 -3.86 -2.99 16.63
CA ILE A 86 -3.49 -1.94 15.65
C ILE A 86 -4.74 -1.44 14.91
N ARG A 87 -5.60 -2.36 14.45
CA ARG A 87 -6.84 -2.04 13.73
C ARG A 87 -7.80 -1.22 14.59
N LEU A 88 -7.97 -1.60 15.86
CA LEU A 88 -8.86 -0.93 16.81
C LEU A 88 -8.33 0.44 17.29
N ALA A 89 -7.00 0.59 17.36
CA ALA A 89 -6.37 1.80 17.89
C ALA A 89 -6.47 3.03 16.97
N LYS A 90 -7.04 2.89 15.76
CA LYS A 90 -7.20 3.97 14.76
C LYS A 90 -5.89 4.73 14.52
N LEU A 91 -4.80 3.98 14.37
CA LEU A 91 -3.48 4.51 14.07
C LEU A 91 -3.45 5.04 12.63
N PRO A 92 -2.51 5.95 12.30
CA PRO A 92 -2.23 6.29 10.92
C PRO A 92 -1.99 5.00 10.10
N PRO A 93 -2.47 4.95 8.84
CA PRO A 93 -2.43 3.73 8.05
C PRO A 93 -0.98 3.31 7.78
N ILE A 94 -0.70 2.03 8.05
CA ILE A 94 0.57 1.37 7.72
C ILE A 94 0.25 0.35 6.64
N PRO A 95 0.42 0.69 5.35
CA PRO A 95 -0.02 -0.15 4.24
C PRO A 95 0.79 -1.43 4.15
N MET A 96 2.09 -1.39 4.47
CA MET A 96 3.00 -2.50 4.27
C MET A 96 3.20 -3.29 5.58
N LYS A 97 2.86 -4.58 5.56
CA LYS A 97 3.03 -5.48 6.71
C LYS A 97 3.57 -6.81 6.22
N ALA A 98 4.60 -7.33 6.89
CA ALA A 98 5.18 -8.63 6.56
C ALA A 98 5.46 -9.45 7.82
N VAL A 99 5.44 -10.77 7.68
CA VAL A 99 5.96 -11.69 8.70
C VAL A 99 7.33 -12.19 8.26
N LEU A 100 8.29 -12.22 9.19
CA LEU A 100 9.59 -12.82 8.93
C LEU A 100 9.45 -14.35 8.88
N THR A 101 9.84 -14.95 7.75
CA THR A 101 9.73 -16.38 7.46
C THR A 101 11.06 -16.96 6.99
N MET A 102 11.08 -18.28 6.76
CA MET A 102 12.24 -18.96 6.17
C MET A 102 12.54 -18.55 4.71
N ASN A 103 11.57 -17.93 4.03
CA ASN A 103 11.75 -17.52 2.64
C ASN A 103 12.38 -16.13 2.50
N ASN A 104 12.09 -15.22 3.44
CA ASN A 104 12.52 -13.83 3.36
C ASN A 104 13.63 -13.45 4.35
N LEU A 105 14.08 -14.36 5.24
CA LEU A 105 15.09 -13.99 6.26
C LEU A 105 16.43 -13.49 5.69
N GLN A 106 16.79 -13.92 4.47
CA GLN A 106 18.03 -13.54 3.79
C GLN A 106 17.84 -12.32 2.88
N TRP A 107 16.62 -11.80 2.78
CA TRP A 107 16.33 -10.65 1.94
C TRP A 107 16.77 -9.38 2.67
N ASN A 108 17.14 -8.37 1.88
CA ASN A 108 17.33 -7.03 2.38
C ASN A 108 16.00 -6.25 2.40
N THR A 109 16.02 -5.02 2.89
CA THR A 109 14.78 -4.21 3.01
C THR A 109 14.12 -3.94 1.66
N MET A 110 14.91 -3.66 0.61
CA MET A 110 14.36 -3.32 -0.71
C MET A 110 13.71 -4.53 -1.39
N GLN A 111 14.34 -5.71 -1.31
CA GLN A 111 13.77 -6.95 -1.83
C GLN A 111 12.44 -7.30 -1.16
N LEU A 112 12.34 -7.14 0.17
CA LEU A 112 11.06 -7.31 0.87
C LEU A 112 10.02 -6.30 0.39
N TYR A 113 10.42 -5.05 0.25
CA TYR A 113 9.52 -3.98 -0.16
C TYR A 113 8.95 -4.20 -1.56
N GLU A 114 9.80 -4.60 -2.52
CA GLU A 114 9.39 -4.94 -3.88
C GLU A 114 8.37 -6.09 -3.91
N GLU A 115 8.61 -7.14 -3.13
CA GLU A 115 7.68 -8.27 -3.07
C GLU A 115 6.33 -7.85 -2.48
N LEU A 116 6.32 -7.06 -1.40
CA LEU A 116 5.08 -6.55 -0.83
C LEU A 116 4.32 -5.63 -1.79
N CYS A 117 5.03 -4.86 -2.64
CA CYS A 117 4.38 -4.05 -3.67
C CYS A 117 3.68 -4.95 -4.69
N ARG A 118 4.37 -6.00 -5.16
CA ARG A 118 3.81 -6.98 -6.09
C ARG A 118 2.59 -7.70 -5.50
N GLU A 119 2.68 -8.17 -4.25
CA GLU A 119 1.56 -8.83 -3.57
C GLU A 119 0.35 -7.90 -3.46
N ARG A 120 0.58 -6.64 -3.09
CA ARG A 120 -0.48 -5.64 -2.98
C ARG A 120 -1.13 -5.35 -4.33
N GLU A 121 -0.36 -5.22 -5.39
CA GLU A 121 -0.88 -5.01 -6.75
C GLU A 121 -1.72 -6.21 -7.21
N ALA A 122 -1.25 -7.43 -6.97
CA ALA A 122 -2.00 -8.65 -7.30
C ALA A 122 -3.34 -8.72 -6.54
N VAL A 123 -3.34 -8.39 -5.25
CA VAL A 123 -4.54 -8.37 -4.40
C VAL A 123 -5.51 -7.26 -4.83
N GLN A 124 -5.02 -6.09 -5.28
CA GLN A 124 -5.86 -5.04 -5.84
C GLN A 124 -6.47 -5.45 -7.19
N ALA A 125 -5.68 -6.08 -8.06
CA ALA A 125 -6.16 -6.56 -9.36
C ALA A 125 -7.27 -7.62 -9.20
N GLN A 126 -7.13 -8.52 -8.22
CA GLN A 126 -8.17 -9.51 -7.90
C GLN A 126 -9.46 -8.87 -7.35
N GLN A 127 -9.34 -7.83 -6.53
CA GLN A 127 -10.51 -7.11 -6.00
C GLN A 127 -11.25 -6.31 -7.07
N ASN A 128 -10.54 -5.72 -8.03
CA ASN A 128 -11.15 -4.98 -9.14
C ASN A 128 -11.73 -5.88 -10.25
N GLY A 129 -11.32 -7.16 -10.32
CA GLY A 129 -11.81 -8.14 -11.30
C GLY A 129 -13.10 -8.87 -10.89
N GLN A 130 -13.63 -8.65 -9.68
CA GLN A 130 -14.88 -9.23 -9.19
C GLN A 130 -15.97 -8.15 -9.04
N ALA A 131 -16.42 -7.57 -10.15
CA ALA A 131 -17.74 -6.94 -10.24
C ALA A 131 -18.73 -7.96 -10.82
N PRO A 132 -19.99 -8.06 -10.32
CA PRO A 132 -20.86 -9.20 -10.56
C PRO A 132 -21.36 -9.20 -12.01
N ALA A 133 -20.97 -10.23 -12.76
CA ALA A 133 -21.64 -10.64 -13.98
C ALA A 133 -22.83 -11.52 -13.61
N GLU A 134 -24.01 -10.94 -13.34
CA GLU A 134 -25.31 -11.62 -13.49
C GLU A 134 -26.44 -10.60 -13.76
N ALA A 135 -26.84 -10.48 -15.03
CA ALA A 135 -28.23 -10.33 -15.46
C ALA A 135 -28.34 -10.46 -17.01
N GLY A 136 -28.66 -11.67 -17.48
CA GLY A 136 -29.53 -11.90 -18.65
C GLY A 136 -28.90 -12.14 -20.03
N GLY A 137 -28.72 -13.41 -20.42
CA GLY A 137 -29.08 -13.88 -21.79
C GLY A 137 -30.61 -14.03 -21.88
N GLU A 138 -31.30 -14.16 -23.01
CA GLU A 138 -31.03 -14.63 -24.39
C GLU A 138 -31.99 -13.85 -25.34
N GLU A 139 -31.52 -13.35 -26.49
CA GLU A 139 -31.72 -13.89 -27.87
C GLU A 139 -33.14 -13.70 -28.47
N ASN A 140 -33.32 -12.83 -29.49
CA ASN A 140 -33.48 -13.23 -30.90
C ASN A 140 -33.67 -12.06 -31.89
N ALA A 141 -33.40 -12.36 -33.17
CA ALA A 141 -33.04 -11.48 -34.28
C ALA A 141 -34.19 -11.01 -35.21
N GLU A 142 -33.77 -10.20 -36.21
CA GLU A 142 -34.38 -9.86 -37.52
C GLU A 142 -35.53 -8.83 -37.56
N ALA A 143 -35.63 -7.90 -38.53
CA ALA A 143 -34.81 -7.45 -39.65
C ALA A 143 -35.35 -6.09 -40.18
N GLU A 144 -34.66 -5.55 -41.20
CA GLU A 144 -35.15 -4.63 -42.26
C GLU A 144 -34.93 -3.10 -42.11
N ALA A 145 -33.98 -2.60 -42.91
CA ALA A 145 -33.79 -1.19 -43.33
C ALA A 145 -34.68 -0.90 -44.58
N PRO A 146 -34.69 0.27 -45.31
CA PRO A 146 -33.77 1.42 -45.28
C PRO A 146 -34.37 2.83 -45.66
N LYS A 147 -33.46 3.82 -45.87
CA LYS A 147 -33.59 5.10 -46.67
C LYS A 147 -34.47 6.21 -46.07
N THR A 148 -34.27 7.53 -46.23
CA THR A 148 -33.38 8.50 -46.90
C THR A 148 -33.76 9.85 -46.23
N GLU A 149 -32.93 10.89 -46.12
CA GLU A 149 -32.78 11.96 -47.11
C GLU A 149 -32.17 13.19 -46.40
N GLU A 150 -31.41 13.97 -47.17
CA GLU A 150 -30.67 15.19 -46.85
C GLU A 150 -31.60 16.29 -46.27
N THR A 151 -31.13 17.34 -45.56
CA THR A 151 -30.78 18.63 -46.18
C THR A 151 -30.23 19.60 -45.11
N LYS A 152 -29.07 20.21 -45.38
CA LYS A 152 -28.57 21.54 -44.93
C LYS A 152 -28.77 22.49 -46.15
N PRO A 153 -28.91 23.84 -46.12
CA PRO A 153 -28.46 24.91 -45.17
C PRO A 153 -29.60 25.91 -44.81
N GLU A 154 -29.39 26.97 -44.02
CA GLU A 154 -29.15 28.35 -44.54
C GLU A 154 -29.05 29.35 -43.35
N GLU A 155 -27.99 30.18 -43.35
CA GLU A 155 -27.91 31.45 -42.59
C GLU A 155 -28.60 32.57 -43.39
N PRO A 156 -29.11 33.64 -42.74
CA PRO A 156 -28.47 34.92 -43.05
C PRO A 156 -28.28 35.87 -41.86
N LYS A 157 -27.25 36.72 -42.02
CA LYS A 157 -26.93 37.93 -41.25
C LYS A 157 -27.92 39.07 -41.51
N THR A 158 -28.10 39.92 -40.49
CA THR A 158 -28.21 41.41 -40.53
C THR A 158 -28.33 41.85 -39.06
N GLU A 159 -27.31 42.43 -38.43
CA GLU A 159 -26.95 43.87 -38.45
C GLU A 159 -28.14 44.77 -38.07
N GLU A 160 -28.08 45.38 -36.88
CA GLU A 160 -28.32 46.83 -36.66
C GLU A 160 -28.00 47.22 -35.20
N THR A 161 -27.12 48.21 -35.06
CA THR A 161 -26.84 49.02 -33.85
C THR A 161 -27.55 50.36 -34.03
N PRO A 162 -28.09 50.97 -32.97
CA PRO A 162 -27.53 52.26 -32.50
C PRO A 162 -27.43 52.28 -30.95
N GLU A 163 -26.31 52.70 -30.37
CA GLU A 163 -25.97 54.08 -29.96
C GLU A 163 -26.86 54.71 -28.86
N GLU A 164 -26.16 55.12 -27.79
CA GLU A 164 -26.38 56.31 -26.94
C GLU A 164 -27.48 56.31 -25.85
N LYS A 165 -27.04 56.16 -24.58
CA LYS A 165 -27.12 57.21 -23.52
C LYS A 165 -26.72 56.67 -22.14
N ALA A 166 -25.57 57.11 -21.63
CA ALA A 166 -25.31 57.62 -20.27
C ALA A 166 -23.79 57.68 -20.01
#